data_AF-A0A1M7FV02-F1
#
_entry.id   AF-A0A1M7FV02-F1
#
_cell.length_a   1.000
_cell.length_b   1.000
_cell.length_c   1.000
_cell.angle_alpha   90.00
_cell.angle_beta   90.00
_cell.angle_gamma   90.00
#
_symmetry.space_group_name_H-M   'P 1'
#
loop_
_entity.id
_entity.type
_entity.pdbx_description
1 polymer ?
#
loop_
_entity_poly.entity_id
_entity_poly.type
_entity_poly.pdbx_seq_one_letter_code
_entity_poly.pdbx_strand_id
1 'polypeptide(L)' 'MSDPVSHILSLGRALPPEDRERLVEQLLESLNEPAAAELDAAWENEIQRRLAEFERGEVLPIDAEDVFAKARRIAR' A
#
# COMPACT_ATOMS: atom_id res chain seq x y z
N MET A 1 5.81 -26.04 -20.96
CA MET A 1 5.21 -24.71 -21.26
C MET A 1 6.07 -23.67 -20.57
N SER A 2 6.43 -22.57 -21.25
CA SER A 2 7.23 -21.50 -20.65
C SER A 2 6.48 -20.89 -19.48
N ASP A 3 7.16 -20.63 -18.37
CA ASP A 3 6.60 -19.90 -17.23
C ASP A 3 6.51 -18.40 -17.59
N PRO A 4 5.30 -17.85 -17.84
CA PRO A 4 5.14 -16.46 -18.26
C PRO A 4 5.57 -15.48 -17.17
N VAL A 5 5.43 -15.85 -15.90
CA VAL A 5 5.78 -14.99 -14.76
C VAL A 5 7.29 -14.81 -14.70
N SER A 6 8.06 -15.89 -14.80
CA SER A 6 9.52 -15.82 -14.87
C SER A 6 10.02 -14.99 -16.05
N HIS A 7 9.34 -15.08 -17.21
CA HIS A 7 9.70 -14.28 -18.38
C HIS A 7 9.46 -12.78 -18.16
N ILE A 8 8.28 -12.39 -17.66
CA ILE A 8 7.95 -10.99 -17.35
C ILE A 8 8.87 -10.44 -16.27
N LEU A 9 9.20 -11.23 -15.25
CA LEU A 9 10.12 -10.83 -14.19
C LEU A 9 11.52 -10.53 -14.75
N SER A 10 12.01 -11.35 -15.68
CA SER A 10 13.29 -11.13 -16.35
C SER A 10 13.29 -9.83 -17.16
N LEU A 11 12.21 -9.56 -17.91
CA LEU A 11 12.06 -8.33 -18.69
C LEU A 11 11.97 -7.11 -17.78
N GLY A 12 11.15 -7.18 -16.73
CA GLY A 12 10.98 -6.12 -15.75
C GLY A 12 12.30 -5.75 -15.05
N ARG A 13 13.13 -6.74 -14.67
CA ARG A 13 14.44 -6.46 -14.04
C ARG A 13 15.43 -5.73 -14.95
N ALA A 14 15.30 -5.89 -16.28
CA ALA A 14 16.16 -5.25 -17.26
C ALA A 14 15.73 -3.80 -17.60
N LEU A 15 14.56 -3.37 -17.14
CA LEU A 15 14.10 -1.99 -17.34
C LEU A 15 14.91 -0.97 -16.52
N PRO A 16 15.03 0.28 -17.00
CA PRO A 16 15.47 1.40 -16.19
C PRO A 16 14.64 1.54 -14.90
N PRO A 17 15.18 2.13 -13.82
CA PRO A 17 14.46 2.28 -12.55
C PRO A 17 13.05 2.86 -12.67
N GLU A 18 12.89 3.96 -13.41
CA GLU A 18 11.61 4.65 -13.62
C GLU A 18 10.57 3.75 -14.31
N ASP A 19 11.00 2.97 -15.30
CA ASP A 19 10.11 2.05 -16.02
C ASP A 19 9.72 0.84 -15.15
N ARG A 20 10.58 0.41 -14.23
CA ARG A 20 10.22 -0.62 -13.24
C ARG A 20 9.17 -0.13 -12.26
N GLU A 21 9.32 1.10 -11.77
CA GLU A 21 8.35 1.73 -10.89
C GLU A 21 6.99 1.81 -11.57
N ARG A 22 6.95 2.33 -12.81
CA ARG A 22 5.73 2.40 -13.62
C ARG A 22 5.09 1.03 -13.86
N LEU A 23 5.89 -0.02 -14.13
CA LEU A 23 5.38 -1.39 -14.30
C LEU A 23 4.77 -1.93 -13.00
N VAL A 24 5.43 -1.72 -11.87
CA VAL A 24 4.93 -2.17 -10.56
C VAL A 24 3.63 -1.44 -10.21
N GLU A 25 3.55 -0.13 -10.46
CA GLU A 25 2.35 0.67 -10.22
C GLU A 25 1.13 0.14 -10.99
N GLN A 26 1.26 -0.10 -12.30
CA GLN A 26 0.16 -0.65 -13.11
C GLN A 26 -0.26 -2.05 -12.67
N LEU A 27 0.70 -2.89 -12.27
CA LEU A 27 0.38 -4.22 -11.75
C LEU A 27 -0.38 -4.12 -10.42
N LEU A 28 0.05 -3.23 -9.52
CA LEU A 28 -0.66 -2.98 -8.25
C LEU A 28 -2.07 -2.42 -8.49
N GLU A 29 -2.24 -1.49 -9.43
CA GLU A 29 -3.54 -0.94 -9.82
C GLU A 29 -4.48 -2.05 -10.30
N SER A 30 -4.01 -2.94 -11.18
CA SER A 30 -4.81 -4.07 -11.69
C SER A 30 -5.27 -5.04 -10.60
N LEU A 31 -4.52 -5.16 -9.50
CA LEU A 31 -4.90 -5.97 -8.35
C LEU A 31 -5.91 -5.28 -7.45
N ASN A 32 -5.91 -3.94 -7.42
CA ASN A 32 -6.77 -3.13 -6.59
C ASN A 32 -8.10 -2.74 -7.26
N GLU A 33 -8.16 -2.72 -8.60
CA GLU A 33 -9.36 -2.36 -9.39
C GLU A 33 -10.65 -3.07 -8.95
N PRO A 34 -10.68 -4.40 -8.71
CA PRO A 34 -11.91 -5.08 -8.31
C PRO A 34 -12.39 -4.72 -6.90
N ALA A 35 -11.49 -4.18 -6.08
CA ALA A 35 -11.69 -3.94 -4.65
C ALA A 35 -12.01 -2.45 -4.37
N ALA A 36 -11.50 -1.54 -5.20
CA ALA A 36 -11.52 -0.09 -4.98
C ALA A 36 -12.93 0.47 -4.69
N ALA A 37 -13.93 0.14 -5.52
CA ALA A 37 -15.24 0.79 -5.42
C ALA A 37 -16.01 0.50 -4.10
N GLU A 38 -15.91 -0.72 -3.56
CA GLU A 38 -16.56 -1.08 -2.28
C GLU A 38 -15.70 -0.72 -1.07
N LEU A 39 -14.37 -0.80 -1.21
CA LEU A 39 -13.43 -0.42 -0.15
C LEU A 39 -13.45 1.07 0.10
N ASP A 40 -13.54 1.92 -0.93
CA ASP A 40 -13.45 3.38 -0.77
C ASP A 40 -14.54 3.91 0.17
N ALA A 41 -15.79 3.45 0.03
CA ALA A 41 -16.88 3.87 0.91
C ALA A 41 -16.72 3.34 2.36
N ALA A 42 -16.25 2.11 2.53
CA ALA A 42 -15.98 1.55 3.85
C ALA A 42 -14.81 2.27 4.54
N TRP A 43 -13.77 2.62 3.79
CA TRP A 43 -12.61 3.38 4.26
C TRP A 43 -12.97 4.80 4.65
N GLU A 44 -13.78 5.49 3.85
CA GLU A 44 -14.26 6.84 4.17
C GLU A 44 -14.99 6.83 5.52
N ASN A 45 -15.95 5.92 5.70
CA ASN A 45 -16.68 5.78 6.97
C ASN A 45 -15.74 5.50 8.15
N GLU A 46 -14.75 4.63 7.96
CA GLU A 46 -13.77 4.28 9.00
C GLU A 46 -12.86 5.46 9.36
N ILE A 47 -12.41 6.24 8.38
CA ILE A 47 -11.60 7.44 8.60
C ILE A 47 -12.39 8.46 9.42
N GLN A 48 -13.63 8.75 9.03
CA GLN A 48 -14.49 9.69 9.76
C GLN A 48 -14.73 9.23 11.20
N ARG A 49 -15.01 7.93 11.40
CA ARG A 49 -15.18 7.34 12.74
C ARG A 49 -13.92 7.52 13.60
N ARG A 50 -12.74 7.14 13.08
CA ARG A 50 -11.47 7.22 13.82
C ARG A 50 -11.06 8.64 14.14
N LEU A 51 -11.28 9.58 13.21
CA LEU A 51 -10.99 10.98 13.44
C LEU A 51 -11.86 11.54 14.57
N ALA A 52 -13.16 11.24 14.55
CA ALA A 52 -14.07 11.69 15.59
C ALA A 52 -13.74 11.10 16.97
N GLU A 53 -13.31 9.83 17.04
CA GLU A 53 -12.82 9.21 18.29
C GLU A 53 -11.55 9.88 18.81
N PHE A 54 -10.62 10.22 17.90
CA PHE A 54 -9.41 10.96 18.24
C PHE A 54 -9.71 12.36 18.77
N GLU A 55 -10.59 13.11 18.11
CA GLU A 55 -11.00 14.45 18.54
C GLU A 55 -11.71 14.45 19.90
N ARG A 56 -12.47 13.39 20.20
CA ARG A 56 -13.10 13.19 21.53
C ARG A 56 -12.12 12.70 22.60
N GLY A 57 -10.89 12.34 22.24
CA GLY A 57 -9.90 11.80 23.17
C GLY A 57 -10.21 10.36 23.62
N GLU A 58 -10.99 9.62 22.84
CA GLU A 58 -11.39 8.23 23.15
C GLU A 58 -10.29 7.22 22.78
N VAL A 59 -9.27 7.66 22.06
CA VAL A 59 -8.12 6.85 21.66
C VAL A 59 -6.82 7.48 22.17
N LEU A 60 -5.87 6.63 22.56
CA LEU A 60 -4.52 7.04 22.90
C LEU A 60 -3.65 6.96 21.62
N PRO A 61 -3.27 8.09 21.00
CA PRO A 61 -2.42 8.06 19.83
C PRO A 61 -1.01 7.58 20.18
N ILE A 62 -0.33 7.03 19.17
CA ILE A 62 1.09 6.72 19.22
C ILE A 62 1.80 7.76 18.36
N ASP A 63 2.89 8.33 18.86
CA ASP A 63 3.69 9.26 18.07
C ASP A 63 4.19 8.62 16.77
N ALA A 64 4.04 9.33 15.67
CA ALA A 64 4.41 8.83 14.35
C ALA A 64 5.91 8.47 14.30
N GLU A 65 6.75 9.22 15.00
CA GLU A 65 8.19 8.95 15.08
C GLU A 65 8.49 7.57 15.68
N ASP A 66 7.77 7.17 16.74
CA ASP A 66 7.90 5.86 17.38
C ASP A 66 7.45 4.73 16.45
N VAL A 67 6.34 4.94 15.74
CA VAL A 67 5.83 4.00 14.74
C VAL A 67 6.87 3.78 13.63
N PHE A 68 7.41 4.85 13.05
CA PHE A 68 8.42 4.75 12.00
C PHE A 68 9.75 4.19 12.51
N ALA A 69 10.17 4.53 13.73
CA ALA A 69 11.35 3.95 14.34
C ALA A 69 11.22 2.44 14.55
N LYS A 70 10.02 1.97 14.92
CA LYS A 70 9.71 0.53 15.00
C LYS A 70 9.74 -0.13 13.62
N ALA A 71 9.10 0.46 12.62
CA ALA A 71 9.07 -0.08 11.26
C ALA A 71 10.49 -0.23 10.67
N ARG A 72 11.35 0.79 10.82
CA ARG A 72 12.75 0.73 10.39
C ARG A 72 13.57 -0.37 11.06
N ARG A 73 13.25 -0.73 12.31
CA ARG A 73 13.91 -1.85 13.01
C ARG A 73 13.48 -3.21 12.46
N ILE A 74 12.23 -3.33 11.99
CA ILE A 74 11.67 -4.58 11.44
C ILE A 74 12.14 -4.81 10.00
N ALA A 75 12.28 -3.74 9.21
CA ALA A 75 12.68 -3.82 7.80
C ALA A 75 14.20 -4.02 7.57
N ARG A 76 14.98 -4.23 8.64
CA ARG A 76 16.41 -4.58 8.59
C ARG A 76 16.58 -6.09 8.68
#